data_AF-A0A257JEJ1-F1
#
_entry.id   AF-A0A257JEJ1-F1
#
_cell.length_a   1.000
_cell.length_b   1.000
_cell.length_c   1.000
_cell.angle_alpha   90.00
_cell.angle_beta   90.00
_cell.angle_gamma   90.00
#
_symmetry.space_group_name_H-M   'P 1'
#
loop_
_entity.id
_entity.type
_entity.pdbx_description
1 polymer ?
#
loop_
_entity_poly.entity_id
_entity_poly.type
_entity_poly.pdbx_seq_one_letter_code
_entity_poly.pdbx_strand_id
1 'polypeptide(L)' 'MIDLFGTSGETYGTQGQFTRDPYTGALVPVVVEQTSRGERSFDIFSRLLRERIVFVTGQNEDGMASLVTAQLQFL' A
#
# COMPACT_ATOMS: atom_id res chain seq x y z
N MET A 1 -2.99 -24.76 10.38
CA MET A 1 -3.32 -25.10 8.99
C MET A 1 -4.28 -24.02 8.54
N ILE A 2 -3.81 -23.04 7.76
CA ILE A 2 -4.62 -21.90 7.33
C ILE A 2 -5.21 -22.28 5.96
N ASP A 3 -6.53 -22.19 5.83
CA ASP A 3 -7.24 -22.64 4.64
C ASP A 3 -6.83 -21.81 3.41
N LEU A 4 -6.37 -22.52 2.37
CA LEU A 4 -5.85 -21.99 1.10
C LEU A 4 -6.90 -22.07 -0.02
N PHE A 5 -8.20 -22.02 0.26
CA PHE A 5 -9.22 -21.99 -0.79
C PHE A 5 -10.45 -21.22 -0.30
N GLY A 6 -10.64 -19.99 -0.77
CA GLY A 6 -11.79 -19.17 -0.39
C GLY A 6 -11.74 -17.76 -0.97
N THR A 7 -12.41 -17.60 -2.11
CA THR A 7 -13.22 -16.43 -2.49
C THR A 7 -12.63 -15.02 -2.38
N SER A 8 -12.39 -14.46 -3.57
CA SER A 8 -12.49 -13.04 -3.88
C SER A 8 -13.51 -12.28 -3.01
N GLY A 9 -13.04 -11.36 -2.17
CA GLY A 9 -13.89 -10.30 -1.63
C GLY A 9 -13.95 -10.14 -0.11
N GLU A 10 -13.22 -10.90 0.69
CA GLU A 10 -13.26 -10.73 2.15
C GLU A 10 -12.11 -9.87 2.66
N THR A 11 -12.43 -8.64 3.03
CA THR A 11 -11.62 -7.79 3.90
C THR A 11 -11.39 -8.56 5.21
N TYR A 12 -10.20 -9.16 5.36
CA TYR A 12 -9.81 -9.86 6.58
C TYR A 12 -9.79 -8.87 7.76
N GLY A 13 -10.79 -8.98 8.62
CA GLY A 13 -10.81 -8.30 9.90
C GLY A 13 -9.82 -8.88 10.90
N THR A 14 -9.45 -8.04 11.87
CA THR A 14 -8.92 -8.39 13.21
C THR A 14 -7.47 -8.84 13.42
N GLN A 15 -6.56 -8.78 12.44
CA GLN A 15 -5.13 -8.95 12.71
C GLN A 15 -4.27 -7.95 11.94
N GLY A 16 -4.12 -6.75 12.50
CA GLY A 16 -3.35 -5.66 11.91
C GLY A 16 -4.00 -5.18 10.62
N GLN A 17 -4.14 -3.87 10.47
CA GLN A 17 -4.61 -3.35 9.20
C GLN A 17 -3.49 -3.60 8.19
N PHE A 18 -3.61 -4.64 7.37
CA PHE A 18 -2.67 -4.96 6.32
C PHE A 18 -3.42 -4.98 4.99
N THR A 19 -2.87 -4.32 3.98
CA THR A 19 -3.31 -4.40 2.60
C THR A 19 -2.45 -5.43 1.88
N ARG A 20 -3.03 -6.26 1.01
CA ARG A 20 -2.23 -7.13 0.15
C ARG A 20 -1.68 -6.34 -1.03
N ASP A 21 -0.38 -6.48 -1.28
CA ASP A 21 0.22 -6.03 -2.54
C ASP A 21 -0.36 -6.87 -3.71
N PRO A 22 -0.98 -6.25 -4.73
CA PRO A 22 -1.56 -6.97 -5.86
C PRO A 22 -0.53 -7.70 -6.73
N TYR A 23 0.76 -7.36 -6.63
CA TYR A 23 1.83 -7.96 -7.44
C TYR A 23 2.59 -9.06 -6.71
N THR A 24 2.94 -8.84 -5.44
CA THR A 24 3.75 -9.80 -4.67
C THR A 24 2.93 -10.65 -3.69
N GLY A 25 1.68 -10.28 -3.42
CA GLY A 25 0.86 -10.91 -2.38
C GLY A 25 1.36 -10.66 -0.96
N ALA A 26 2.38 -9.82 -0.79
CA ALA A 26 2.93 -9.46 0.51
C ALA A 26 1.94 -8.62 1.32
N LEU A 27 2.00 -8.75 2.66
CA LEU A 27 1.21 -7.92 3.57
C LEU A 27 1.91 -6.57 3.75
N VAL A 28 1.25 -5.51 3.29
CA VAL A 28 1.67 -4.11 3.43
C VAL A 28 0.97 -3.53 4.67
N PRO A 29 1.72 -3.03 5.67
CA PRO A 29 1.11 -2.43 6.86
C PRO A 29 0.36 -1.15 6.51
N VAL A 30 -0.79 -0.98 7.16
CA VAL A 30 -1.65 0.19 7.06
C VAL A 30 -1.50 1.02 8.34
N VAL A 31 -1.37 2.33 8.15
CA VAL A 31 -1.26 3.34 9.19
C VAL A 31 -2.59 4.06 9.31
N VAL A 32 -3.10 4.19 10.54
CA VAL A 32 -4.31 4.96 10.83
C VAL A 32 -3.91 6.34 11.33
N GLU A 33 -4.37 7.38 10.64
CA GLU A 33 -4.26 8.75 11.09
C GLU A 33 -5.60 9.25 11.64
N GLN A 34 -5.55 9.75 12.87
CA GLN A 34 -6.67 10.45 13.50
C GLN A 34 -6.67 11.90 13.05
N THR A 35 -7.69 12.32 12.30
CA THR A 35 -7.93 13.73 11.98
C THR A 35 -9.14 14.24 12.77
N SER A 36 -9.25 15.56 12.94
CA SER A 36 -10.40 16.18 13.63
C SER A 36 -11.76 15.91 12.95
N ARG A 37 -11.77 15.32 11.75
CA ARG A 37 -12.97 14.91 11.00
C ARG A 37 -13.17 13.38 10.97
N GLY A 38 -12.31 12.61 11.64
CA GLY A 38 -12.39 11.14 11.73
C GLY A 38 -11.07 10.43 11.41
N GLU A 39 -11.13 9.11 11.37
CA GLU A 39 -9.98 8.23 11.08
C GLU A 39 -9.83 8.07 9.56
N ARG A 40 -8.60 8.21 9.06
CA ARG A 40 -8.25 7.83 7.69
C ARG A 40 -7.11 6.80 7.74
N SER A 41 -7.33 5.65 7.12
CA SER A 41 -6.31 4.63 6.92
C SER A 41 -5.57 4.89 5.61
N PHE A 42 -4.25 4.78 5.66
CA PHE A 42 -3.35 4.85 4.51
C PHE A 42 -2.42 3.66 4.56
N ASP A 43 -2.03 3.11 3.41
CA ASP A 43 -0.89 2.19 3.39
C ASP A 43 0.40 2.96 3.72
N ILE A 44 1.42 2.23 4.19
CA ILE A 44 2.69 2.86 4.59
C ILE A 44 3.34 3.62 3.41
N PHE A 45 3.21 3.13 2.18
CA PHE A 45 3.77 3.79 1.00
C PHE A 45 3.07 5.11 0.67
N SER A 46 1.73 5.21 0.77
CA SER A 46 1.04 6.49 0.58
C SER A 46 1.34 7.48 1.70
N ARG A 47 1.52 7.01 2.95
CA ARG A 47 1.94 7.88 4.06
C ARG A 47 3.31 8.49 3.79
N LEU A 48 4.26 7.71 3.28
CA LEU A 48 5.61 8.18 2.97
C LEU A 48 5.65 9.08 1.72
N LEU A 49 4.79 8.82 0.73
CA LEU A 49 4.67 9.70 -0.44
C LEU A 49 4.21 11.12 -0.04
N ARG A 50 3.33 11.24 0.96
CA ARG A 50 2.96 12.54 1.56
C ARG A 50 4.14 13.30 2.15
N GLU A 51 5.15 12.59 2.64
CA GLU A 51 6.41 13.15 3.15
C GLU A 51 7.46 13.31 2.04
N ARG A 52 7.05 13.16 0.77
CA ARG A 52 7.89 13.26 -0.44
C ARG A 52 8.96 12.18 -0.54
N ILE A 53 8.68 11.00 0.02
CA ILE A 53 9.57 9.85 -0.02
C ILE A 53 9.03 8.83 -1.02
N VAL A 54 9.85 8.49 -2.02
CA VAL A 54 9.53 7.50 -3.07
C VAL A 54 10.52 6.34 -2.98
N PHE A 55 10.02 5.11 -3.03
CA PHE A 55 10.86 3.91 -3.05
C PHE A 55 10.99 3.37 -4.46
N VAL A 56 12.22 3.10 -4.86
CA VAL A 56 12.54 2.42 -6.11
C VAL A 56 13.27 1.14 -5.76
N THR A 57 12.62 0.00 -6.01
CA THR A 57 13.16 -1.32 -5.69
C THR A 57 13.07 -2.25 -6.88
N GLY A 58 14.08 -3.08 -7.10
CA GLY A 58 14.11 -4.04 -8.20
C GLY A 58 14.75 -3.49 -9.47
N GLN A 59 14.44 -4.14 -10.60
CA GLN A 59 14.95 -3.74 -11.91
C GLN A 59 14.20 -2.53 -12.45
N ASN A 60 14.92 -1.67 -13.16
CA ASN A 60 14.31 -0.50 -13.79
C ASN A 60 13.71 -0.87 -15.15
N GLU A 61 12.39 -0.90 -15.18
CA GLU A 61 11.58 -1.18 -16.36
C GLU A 61 10.72 0.05 -16.70
N ASP A 62 10.33 0.18 -17.97
CA ASP A 62 9.57 1.34 -18.48
C ASP A 62 8.27 1.59 -17.69
N GLY A 63 7.60 0.53 -17.24
CA GLY A 63 6.40 0.63 -16.40
C GLY A 63 6.70 1.26 -15.03
N MET A 64 7.79 0.84 -14.39
CA MET A 64 8.23 1.42 -13.11
C MET A 64 8.64 2.88 -13.28
N ALA A 65 9.38 3.20 -14.34
CA ALA A 65 9.82 4.56 -14.64
C ALA A 65 8.63 5.52 -14.81
N SER A 66 7.55 5.07 -15.46
CA SER A 66 6.30 5.83 -15.59
C SER A 66 5.65 6.10 -14.24
N LEU A 67 5.56 5.10 -13.36
CA LEU A 67 4.99 5.25 -12.01
C LEU A 67 5.80 6.22 -11.14
N VAL A 68 7.13 6.11 -11.16
CA VAL A 68 8.02 7.04 -10.43
C VAL A 68 7.86 8.46 -10.95
N THR A 69 7.79 8.65 -12.27
CA THR A 69 7.58 9.98 -12.87
C THR A 69 6.24 10.59 -12.45
N ALA A 70 5.17 9.79 -12.45
CA ALA A 70 3.86 10.24 -11.99
C ALA A 70 3.87 10.65 -10.50
N GLN A 71 4.56 9.87 -9.65
CA GLN A 71 4.71 10.20 -8.23
C GLN A 71 5.48 11.51 -8.03
N LEU A 72 6.55 11.75 -8.81
CA LEU A 72 7.32 13.00 -8.73
C LEU A 72 6.51 14.24 -9.14
N GLN A 73 5.59 14.12 -10.12
CA GLN A 73 4.71 15.22 -10.52
C GLN A 73 3.61 15.54 -9.49
N PHE A 74 3.30 14.59 -8.62
CA PHE A 74 2.24 14.72 -7.61
C PHE A 74 2.70 15.39 -6.30
N LEU A 75 4.02 15.51 -6.05
CA LEU A 75 4.62 16.08 -4.82
C LEU A 75 4.49 17.61 -4.67
#